data_AF-A0A2V6BQK2-F1
#
_entry.id   AF-A0A2V6BQK2-F1
#
_cell.length_a   1.000
_cell.length_b   1.000
_cell.length_c   1.000
_cell.angle_alpha   90.00
_cell.angle_beta   90.00
_cell.angle_gamma   90.00
#
_symmetry.space_group_name_H-M   'P 1'
#
loop_
_entity.id
_entity.type
_entity.pdbx_description
1 polymer ?
#
loop_
_entity_poly.entity_id
_entity_poly.type
_entity_poly.pdbx_seq_one_letter_code
_entity_poly.pdbx_strand_id
1 'polypeptide(L)'
;MLAAIVRVRWRFIALLAFSFVCAGLAYAQERTSGGRGSFGVPLQPFSLHETADASPRAEPIRVAYYPPRTQPALAPRAKSAEDEDDLETTNAFREINSNRPVVVGDRAMLRNGIAYAPSQAPDNIKNAIWAVNTLRRKPYVWGGGHGSFNDYGYDCSGAVSFALHYAGLLDAPLPSNDFRRYGKRGRGRWITIYSRDGHTFALIAGLRLDTTDMRDGGAVGPRWYADGRDTHGFDARHPAGW
;
A
#
# COMPACT_ATOMS: atom_id res chain seq x y z
N MET A 1 61.41 19.80 17.27
CA MET A 1 62.31 20.59 16.39
C MET A 1 62.71 19.72 15.21
N LEU A 2 62.42 20.19 13.98
CA LEU A 2 62.93 19.80 12.65
C LEU A 2 62.71 18.33 12.15
N ALA A 3 61.91 18.11 11.10
CA ALA A 3 62.24 18.13 9.65
C ALA A 3 62.82 16.76 9.19
N ALA A 4 62.59 16.16 8.02
CA ALA A 4 61.90 16.47 6.77
C ALA A 4 61.67 15.16 5.98
N ILE A 5 60.83 15.25 4.95
CA ILE A 5 60.45 14.23 3.96
C ILE A 5 61.63 13.87 3.02
N VAL A 6 61.79 12.60 2.64
CA VAL A 6 62.30 12.22 1.30
C VAL A 6 61.56 10.97 0.80
N ARG A 7 60.87 11.11 -0.34
CA ARG A 7 60.35 10.03 -1.18
C ARG A 7 61.42 9.64 -2.20
N VAL A 8 61.67 8.35 -2.41
CA VAL A 8 62.36 7.87 -3.62
C VAL A 8 61.57 6.71 -4.22
N ARG A 9 61.16 6.90 -5.48
CA ARG A 9 60.53 5.90 -6.35
C ARG A 9 61.65 5.25 -7.17
N TRP A 10 61.66 3.92 -7.26
CA TRP A 10 62.31 3.23 -8.37
C TRP A 10 61.32 2.26 -9.04
N ARG A 11 61.15 2.43 -10.35
CA ARG A 11 60.55 1.48 -11.28
C ARG A 11 61.59 1.28 -12.38
N PHE A 12 61.97 0.04 -12.73
CA PHE A 12 62.41 -0.43 -14.06
C PHE A 12 62.58 -1.98 -13.98
N ILE A 13 61.64 -2.78 -14.53
CA ILE A 13 61.57 -3.45 -15.86
C ILE A 13 62.45 -4.72 -16.01
N ALA A 14 61.81 -5.88 -16.27
CA ALA A 14 62.13 -6.90 -17.32
C ALA A 14 61.24 -8.16 -17.10
N LEU A 15 60.14 -8.37 -17.85
CA LEU A 15 60.01 -9.12 -19.13
C LEU A 15 60.47 -10.60 -19.07
N LEU A 16 59.48 -11.52 -19.15
CA LEU A 16 59.58 -12.74 -19.97
C LEU A 16 58.18 -13.29 -20.25
N ALA A 17 57.83 -13.25 -21.54
CA ALA A 17 56.65 -13.85 -22.13
C ALA A 17 56.96 -15.29 -22.53
N PHE A 18 55.97 -16.20 -22.43
CA PHE A 18 55.81 -17.25 -23.43
C PHE A 18 54.33 -17.64 -23.54
N SER A 19 53.87 -17.55 -24.78
CA SER A 19 52.52 -17.78 -25.28
C SER A 19 52.41 -19.16 -25.96
N PHE A 20 51.16 -19.50 -26.33
CA PHE A 20 50.66 -20.61 -27.17
C PHE A 20 50.19 -21.86 -26.42
N VAL A 21 48.87 -22.06 -26.22
CA VAL A 21 47.76 -22.36 -27.17
C VAL A 21 47.89 -23.77 -27.76
N CYS A 22 46.91 -24.63 -27.47
CA CYS A 22 46.22 -25.41 -28.50
C CYS A 22 44.90 -25.99 -27.97
N ALA A 23 43.88 -25.86 -28.82
CA ALA A 23 42.47 -26.20 -28.60
C ALA A 23 42.18 -27.69 -28.81
N GLY A 24 41.03 -28.14 -28.33
CA GLY A 24 40.43 -29.43 -28.66
C GLY A 24 38.94 -29.47 -28.32
N LEU A 25 38.10 -29.27 -29.34
CA LEU A 25 36.64 -29.48 -29.38
C LEU A 25 36.31 -30.97 -29.62
N ALA A 26 35.22 -31.47 -29.00
CA ALA A 26 34.23 -32.44 -29.54
C ALA A 26 33.48 -33.10 -28.35
N TYR A 27 32.18 -32.88 -28.11
CA TYR A 27 30.94 -33.31 -28.81
C TYR A 27 30.23 -34.49 -28.10
N ALA A 28 28.96 -34.24 -27.71
CA ALA A 28 27.82 -35.16 -27.49
C ALA A 28 27.97 -36.26 -26.40
N GLN A 29 26.93 -36.73 -25.69
CA GLN A 29 25.54 -36.94 -26.07
C GLN A 29 24.64 -37.08 -24.82
N GLU A 30 23.38 -36.73 -25.02
CA GLU A 30 22.22 -36.75 -24.14
C GLU A 30 21.76 -38.16 -23.72
N ARG A 31 21.27 -38.33 -22.48
CA ARG A 31 20.11 -39.19 -22.15
C ARG A 31 19.36 -38.70 -20.91
N THR A 32 18.05 -38.70 -21.09
CA THR A 32 16.91 -38.29 -20.25
C THR A 32 16.61 -39.18 -19.04
N SER A 33 16.21 -38.57 -17.92
CA SER A 33 15.02 -38.82 -17.06
C SER A 33 15.26 -38.10 -15.73
N GLY A 34 14.33 -37.47 -15.02
CA GLY A 34 12.89 -37.31 -15.07
C GLY A 34 12.48 -36.91 -13.65
N GLY A 35 12.23 -35.62 -13.40
CA GLY A 35 11.89 -35.12 -12.06
C GLY A 35 11.23 -33.75 -12.15
N ARG A 36 9.90 -33.72 -11.97
CA ARG A 36 9.00 -32.60 -12.21
C ARG A 36 9.18 -31.47 -11.19
N GLY A 37 9.05 -30.23 -11.67
CA GLY A 37 8.89 -29.02 -10.87
C GLY A 37 8.52 -27.85 -11.78
N SER A 38 7.24 -27.71 -12.09
CA SER A 38 6.67 -26.72 -13.01
C SER A 38 6.60 -25.35 -12.35
N PHE A 39 7.44 -24.39 -12.77
CA PHE A 39 7.11 -22.97 -12.84
C PHE A 39 7.99 -22.31 -13.91
N GLY A 40 7.51 -22.35 -15.15
CA GLY A 40 8.10 -21.61 -16.26
C GLY A 40 7.42 -20.25 -16.39
N VAL A 41 8.14 -19.18 -16.06
CA VAL A 41 7.90 -17.86 -16.65
C VAL A 41 9.26 -17.34 -17.12
N PRO A 42 9.51 -17.21 -18.43
CA PRO A 42 10.74 -16.60 -18.90
C PRO A 42 10.69 -15.09 -18.60
N LEU A 43 11.74 -14.58 -17.93
CA LEU A 43 12.03 -13.15 -17.88
C LEU A 43 12.36 -12.68 -19.30
N GLN A 44 11.48 -11.90 -19.90
CA GLN A 44 11.78 -11.26 -21.19
C GLN A 44 12.69 -10.04 -20.95
N PRO A 45 13.80 -9.90 -21.69
CA PRO A 45 14.65 -8.73 -21.64
C PRO A 45 14.02 -7.59 -22.49
N PHE A 46 14.04 -6.37 -21.98
CA PHE A 46 13.72 -5.20 -22.79
C PHE A 46 14.84 -4.96 -23.81
N SER A 47 14.53 -5.10 -25.10
CA SER A 47 15.32 -4.51 -26.18
C SER A 47 14.39 -3.77 -27.14
N LEU A 48 14.55 -2.45 -27.21
CA LEU A 48 14.01 -1.60 -28.25
C LEU A 48 14.72 -1.95 -29.57
N HIS A 49 14.00 -2.51 -30.54
CA HIS A 49 14.23 -2.15 -31.93
C HIS A 49 12.97 -2.35 -32.78
N GLU A 50 12.64 -1.26 -33.46
CA GLU A 50 11.58 -1.08 -34.42
C GLU A 50 11.95 -1.72 -35.76
N THR A 51 11.05 -2.52 -36.35
CA THR A 51 10.69 -2.49 -37.78
C THR A 51 9.48 -3.40 -38.04
N ALA A 52 8.58 -2.90 -38.89
CA ALA A 52 7.31 -3.46 -39.32
C ALA A 52 7.41 -4.84 -40.01
N ASP A 53 6.51 -5.77 -39.71
CA ASP A 53 5.39 -6.12 -40.60
C ASP A 53 4.46 -7.19 -39.97
N ALA A 54 3.16 -7.04 -40.24
CA ALA A 54 2.05 -8.01 -40.13
C ALA A 54 1.93 -8.98 -38.90
N SER A 55 0.99 -8.69 -37.99
CA SER A 55 0.37 -9.70 -37.09
C SER A 55 -1.10 -9.37 -36.77
N PRO A 56 -1.95 -10.39 -36.51
CA PRO A 56 -3.39 -10.24 -36.39
C PRO A 56 -3.76 -9.46 -35.12
N ARG A 57 -4.78 -8.60 -35.22
CA ARG A 57 -5.31 -7.79 -34.11
C ARG A 57 -5.57 -8.68 -32.89
N ALA A 58 -4.75 -8.54 -31.85
CA ALA A 58 -5.05 -9.06 -30.53
C ALA A 58 -6.23 -8.25 -29.96
N GLU A 59 -7.35 -8.93 -29.69
CA GLU A 59 -8.51 -8.34 -29.02
C GLU A 59 -8.10 -7.80 -27.63
N PRO A 60 -8.60 -6.64 -27.20
CA PRO A 60 -8.32 -6.15 -25.86
C PRO A 60 -8.92 -7.09 -24.82
N ILE A 61 -8.08 -7.53 -23.88
CA ILE A 61 -8.50 -8.25 -22.67
C ILE A 61 -9.58 -7.44 -21.97
N ARG A 62 -10.81 -7.95 -21.98
CA ARG A 62 -11.93 -7.35 -21.23
C ARG A 62 -11.84 -7.82 -19.79
N VAL A 63 -11.21 -7.02 -18.94
CA VAL A 63 -11.37 -7.16 -17.50
C VAL A 63 -12.77 -6.65 -17.16
N ALA A 64 -13.68 -7.54 -16.79
CA ALA A 64 -15.01 -7.17 -16.34
C ALA A 64 -14.91 -6.46 -14.97
N TYR A 65 -14.95 -5.14 -14.98
CA TYR A 65 -15.16 -4.35 -13.77
C TYR A 65 -16.60 -4.59 -13.29
N TYR A 66 -16.75 -5.32 -12.19
CA TYR A 66 -18.03 -5.43 -11.50
C TYR A 66 -18.22 -4.18 -10.63
N PRO A 67 -19.24 -3.35 -10.88
CA PRO A 67 -19.53 -2.23 -9.99
C PRO A 67 -19.95 -2.77 -8.62
N PRO A 68 -19.37 -2.27 -7.51
CA PRO A 68 -19.80 -2.67 -6.18
C PRO A 68 -21.27 -2.29 -5.98
N ARG A 69 -22.07 -3.25 -5.53
CA ARG A 69 -23.47 -3.04 -5.16
C ARG A 69 -23.54 -1.95 -4.08
N THR A 70 -24.43 -0.98 -4.25
CA THR A 70 -24.72 0.07 -3.24
C THR A 70 -24.95 -0.59 -1.88
N GLN A 71 -23.97 -0.46 -0.97
CA GLN A 71 -24.09 -0.98 0.38
C GLN A 71 -24.96 -0.03 1.21
N PRO A 72 -25.98 -0.53 1.92
CA PRO A 72 -26.73 0.27 2.88
C PRO A 72 -25.78 0.81 3.96
N ALA A 73 -25.93 2.08 4.31
CA ALA A 73 -25.19 2.67 5.42
C ALA A 73 -25.57 1.95 6.73
N LEU A 74 -24.60 1.26 7.36
CA LEU A 74 -24.80 0.71 8.71
C LEU A 74 -25.06 1.84 9.70
N ALA A 75 -26.10 1.70 10.51
CA ALA A 75 -26.45 2.64 11.57
C ALA A 75 -25.40 2.57 12.71
N PRO A 76 -25.11 3.70 13.39
CA PRO A 76 -24.22 3.69 14.55
C PRO A 76 -24.90 2.93 15.69
N ARG A 77 -24.34 1.79 16.10
CA ARG A 77 -24.79 1.10 17.32
C ARG A 77 -24.11 1.76 18.52
N ALA A 78 -24.81 2.69 19.15
CA ALA A 78 -24.51 3.16 20.48
C ALA A 78 -25.62 2.71 21.44
N LYS A 79 -25.30 1.76 22.32
CA LYS A 79 -25.83 1.63 23.69
C LYS A 79 -25.08 0.51 24.41
N SER A 80 -24.55 0.86 25.57
CA SER A 80 -24.07 -0.04 26.62
C SER A 80 -25.25 -0.81 27.22
N ALA A 81 -25.08 -2.12 27.39
CA ALA A 81 -25.91 -2.96 28.24
C ALA A 81 -25.04 -4.13 28.73
N GLU A 82 -25.17 -4.40 30.02
CA GLU A 82 -24.43 -5.33 30.86
C GLU A 82 -24.71 -6.80 30.49
N ASP A 83 -23.70 -7.63 30.79
CA ASP A 83 -23.62 -9.08 31.04
C ASP A 83 -24.80 -9.99 30.64
N GLU A 84 -24.50 -11.04 29.86
CA GLU A 84 -24.69 -12.45 30.23
C GLU A 84 -24.10 -13.38 29.14
N ASP A 85 -23.58 -14.52 29.58
CA ASP A 85 -22.88 -15.57 28.85
C ASP A 85 -23.79 -16.31 27.85
N ASP A 86 -23.20 -16.96 26.84
CA ASP A 86 -23.67 -18.17 26.11
C ASP A 86 -23.14 -18.23 24.66
N LEU A 87 -22.55 -19.39 24.36
CA LEU A 87 -21.76 -19.75 23.17
C LEU A 87 -22.62 -19.93 21.89
N GLU A 88 -22.15 -19.43 20.73
CA GLU A 88 -21.90 -20.18 19.48
C GLU A 88 -21.76 -19.28 18.22
N THR A 89 -20.57 -19.34 17.60
CA THR A 89 -20.21 -19.14 16.18
C THR A 89 -20.97 -18.11 15.31
N THR A 90 -20.35 -16.96 15.06
CA THR A 90 -20.04 -16.43 13.70
C THR A 90 -19.21 -15.14 13.81
N ASN A 91 -17.98 -15.15 13.28
CA ASN A 91 -17.16 -13.99 12.88
C ASN A 91 -17.34 -12.69 13.68
N ALA A 92 -17.22 -12.77 15.01
CA ALA A 92 -17.06 -11.60 15.84
C ALA A 92 -15.75 -10.90 15.41
N PHE A 93 -15.86 -9.65 14.97
CA PHE A 93 -14.74 -8.71 14.96
C PHE A 93 -14.16 -8.72 16.36
N ARG A 94 -13.15 -9.58 16.55
CA ARG A 94 -12.40 -9.77 17.79
C ARG A 94 -12.25 -8.41 18.42
N GLU A 95 -12.77 -8.22 19.63
CA GLU A 95 -12.52 -7.01 20.43
C GLU A 95 -11.05 -6.63 20.27
N ILE A 96 -10.77 -5.62 19.45
CA ILE A 96 -9.39 -5.28 19.12
C ILE A 96 -8.88 -4.37 20.24
N ASN A 97 -8.62 -5.00 21.39
CA ASN A 97 -7.74 -4.56 22.46
C ASN A 97 -7.94 -3.12 22.98
N SER A 98 -8.66 -3.02 24.09
CA SER A 98 -8.61 -1.89 25.04
C SER A 98 -7.20 -1.56 25.56
N ASN A 99 -6.18 -2.36 25.21
CA ASN A 99 -4.79 -2.21 25.66
C ASN A 99 -3.88 -1.41 24.69
N ARG A 100 -4.45 -0.75 23.67
CA ARG A 100 -3.65 0.06 22.73
C ARG A 100 -3.46 1.51 23.23
N PRO A 101 -2.24 2.09 23.17
CA PRO A 101 -1.98 3.42 23.74
C PRO A 101 -2.80 4.55 23.12
N VAL A 102 -3.68 5.20 23.88
CA VAL A 102 -4.42 6.38 23.40
C VAL A 102 -3.77 7.69 23.82
N VAL A 103 -4.09 8.77 23.12
CA VAL A 103 -3.79 10.16 23.52
C VAL A 103 -5.04 10.85 24.04
N VAL A 104 -4.90 11.77 24.99
CA VAL A 104 -6.04 12.51 25.55
C VAL A 104 -6.66 13.43 24.50
N GLY A 105 -8.00 13.45 24.44
CA GLY A 105 -8.78 14.38 23.62
C GLY A 105 -9.52 13.70 22.46
N ASP A 106 -9.85 14.49 21.44
CA ASP A 106 -10.63 14.10 20.25
C ASP A 106 -9.81 14.09 18.95
N ARG A 107 -8.50 14.36 19.02
CA ARG A 107 -7.59 14.36 17.87
C ARG A 107 -6.49 13.32 18.02
N ALA A 108 -6.19 12.62 16.93
CA ALA A 108 -5.05 11.73 16.87
C ALA A 108 -3.73 12.51 16.87
N MET A 109 -2.66 11.88 17.35
CA MET A 109 -1.33 12.46 17.39
C MET A 109 -0.36 11.60 16.58
N LEU A 110 0.44 12.23 15.73
CA LEU A 110 1.47 11.56 14.93
C LEU A 110 2.83 11.67 15.63
N ARG A 111 3.47 10.54 15.92
CA ARG A 111 4.86 10.49 16.44
C ARG A 111 5.65 9.45 15.65
N ASN A 112 6.78 9.86 15.08
CA ASN A 112 7.69 8.97 14.33
C ASN A 112 6.97 8.10 13.27
N GLY A 113 6.01 8.69 12.53
CA GLY A 113 5.23 7.99 11.50
C GLY A 113 4.15 7.03 12.03
N ILE A 114 3.89 7.03 13.34
CA ILE A 114 2.85 6.23 14.00
C ILE A 114 1.76 7.16 14.51
N ALA A 115 0.52 6.90 14.11
CA ALA A 115 -0.65 7.62 14.60
C ALA A 115 -1.17 6.99 15.90
N TYR A 116 -1.36 7.80 16.92
CA TYR A 116 -1.95 7.39 18.20
C TYR A 116 -3.40 7.86 18.25
N ALA A 117 -4.30 6.94 18.53
CA ALA A 117 -5.73 7.22 18.51
C ALA A 117 -6.15 8.06 19.73
N PRO A 118 -7.10 9.00 19.58
CA PRO A 118 -7.60 9.79 20.71
C PRO A 118 -8.45 8.95 21.66
N SER A 119 -8.48 9.34 22.93
CA SER A 119 -9.24 8.65 23.98
C SER A 119 -10.75 8.80 23.78
N GLN A 120 -11.21 9.93 23.24
CA GLN A 120 -12.62 10.20 22.96
C GLN A 120 -13.11 9.67 21.60
N ALA A 121 -12.22 9.08 20.78
CA ALA A 121 -12.65 8.41 19.56
C ALA A 121 -13.47 7.16 19.88
N PRO A 122 -14.55 6.86 19.12
CA PRO A 122 -15.18 5.56 19.19
C PRO A 122 -14.23 4.48 18.65
N ASP A 123 -14.46 3.24 19.05
CA ASP A 123 -13.48 2.16 18.85
C ASP A 123 -13.23 1.84 17.38
N ASN A 124 -14.23 2.01 16.50
CA ASN A 124 -14.06 1.88 15.05
C ASN A 124 -12.96 2.82 14.52
N ILE A 125 -12.89 4.05 15.04
CA ILE A 125 -11.87 5.04 14.64
C ILE A 125 -10.50 4.65 15.18
N LYS A 126 -10.44 4.18 16.43
CA LYS A 126 -9.20 3.65 17.01
C LYS A 126 -8.70 2.46 16.19
N ASN A 127 -9.60 1.56 15.79
CA ASN A 127 -9.27 0.39 14.98
C ASN A 127 -8.74 0.77 13.60
N ALA A 128 -9.37 1.74 12.93
CA ALA A 128 -8.88 2.30 11.67
C ALA A 128 -7.44 2.82 11.81
N ILE A 129 -7.18 3.65 12.82
CA ILE A 129 -5.87 4.27 13.05
C ILE A 129 -4.80 3.18 13.28
N TRP A 130 -5.09 2.23 14.16
CA TRP A 130 -4.15 1.18 14.50
C TRP A 130 -3.91 0.19 13.36
N ALA A 131 -4.93 -0.12 12.57
CA ALA A 131 -4.77 -0.94 11.38
C ALA A 131 -3.87 -0.24 10.37
N VAL A 132 -4.12 1.02 10.05
CA VAL A 132 -3.34 1.77 9.04
C VAL A 132 -1.87 1.96 9.47
N ASN A 133 -1.58 2.01 10.77
CA ASN A 133 -0.18 1.98 11.26
C ASN A 133 0.61 0.76 10.76
N THR A 134 -0.05 -0.35 10.41
CA THR A 134 0.59 -1.54 9.83
C THR A 134 1.01 -1.33 8.36
N LEU A 135 0.36 -0.39 7.65
CA LEU A 135 0.66 -0.05 6.25
C LEU A 135 1.83 0.93 6.10
N ARG A 136 2.28 1.57 7.18
CA ARG A 136 3.23 2.71 7.15
C ARG A 136 4.58 2.45 6.46
N ARG A 137 4.93 1.18 6.21
CA ARG A 137 6.18 0.78 5.52
C ARG A 137 5.92 0.09 4.19
N LYS A 138 4.66 -0.09 3.82
CA LYS A 138 4.30 -0.71 2.55
C LYS A 138 4.47 0.30 1.41
N PRO A 139 4.88 -0.17 0.21
CA PRO A 139 5.02 0.67 -0.96
C PRO A 139 3.66 1.05 -1.55
N TYR A 140 3.69 2.04 -2.44
CA TYR A 140 2.58 2.27 -3.36
C TYR A 140 2.58 1.19 -4.44
N VAL A 141 1.41 0.62 -4.72
CA VAL A 141 1.19 -0.32 -5.82
C VAL A 141 -0.14 0.02 -6.46
N TRP A 142 -0.15 0.35 -7.75
CA TRP A 142 -1.38 0.62 -8.49
C TRP A 142 -2.32 -0.60 -8.45
N GLY A 143 -3.56 -0.41 -7.99
CA GLY A 143 -4.51 -1.52 -7.77
C GLY A 143 -4.27 -2.32 -6.49
N GLY A 144 -3.23 -2.01 -5.72
CA GLY A 144 -2.91 -2.69 -4.48
C GLY A 144 -3.99 -2.49 -3.42
N GLY A 145 -4.40 -3.58 -2.77
CA GLY A 145 -5.48 -3.59 -1.77
C GLY A 145 -6.89 -3.77 -2.32
N HIS A 146 -7.08 -3.92 -3.64
CA HIS A 146 -8.41 -4.12 -4.25
C HIS A 146 -8.82 -5.59 -4.37
N GLY A 147 -7.87 -6.50 -4.56
CA GLY A 147 -8.14 -7.94 -4.57
C GLY A 147 -8.23 -8.56 -3.17
N SER A 148 -7.60 -7.92 -2.19
CA SER A 148 -7.54 -8.38 -0.79
C SER A 148 -7.15 -7.22 0.11
N PHE A 149 -7.73 -7.15 1.32
CA PHE A 149 -7.27 -6.22 2.34
C PHE A 149 -5.88 -6.57 2.88
N ASN A 150 -5.37 -7.79 2.64
CA ASN A 150 -3.99 -8.17 2.94
C ASN A 150 -3.19 -8.23 1.64
N ASP A 151 -2.46 -7.15 1.35
CA ASP A 151 -1.65 -7.00 0.13
C ASP A 151 -0.23 -6.54 0.50
N TYR A 152 0.75 -6.72 -0.40
CA TYR A 152 2.13 -6.31 -0.17
C TYR A 152 2.30 -4.79 -0.29
N GLY A 153 1.49 -4.12 -1.12
CA GLY A 153 1.44 -2.67 -1.30
C GLY A 153 0.02 -2.18 -1.59
N TYR A 154 -0.19 -0.87 -1.52
CA TYR A 154 -1.53 -0.28 -1.59
C TYR A 154 -1.53 0.99 -2.44
N ASP A 155 -2.56 1.16 -3.26
CA ASP A 155 -2.83 2.45 -3.89
C ASP A 155 -3.59 3.40 -2.95
N CYS A 156 -3.89 4.60 -3.45
CA CYS A 156 -4.60 5.64 -2.70
C CYS A 156 -5.96 5.15 -2.16
N SER A 157 -6.73 4.47 -3.00
CA SER A 157 -8.07 3.98 -2.70
C SER A 157 -8.08 2.66 -1.94
N GLY A 158 -7.11 1.78 -2.17
CA GLY A 158 -6.87 0.59 -1.37
C GLY A 158 -6.48 0.93 0.06
N ALA A 159 -5.67 1.97 0.28
CA ALA A 159 -5.31 2.44 1.61
C ALA A 159 -6.51 2.99 2.40
N VAL A 160 -7.34 3.83 1.77
CA VAL A 160 -8.57 4.35 2.38
C VAL A 160 -9.56 3.20 2.64
N SER A 161 -9.71 2.27 1.70
CA SER A 161 -10.56 1.09 1.85
C SER A 161 -10.12 0.22 3.04
N PHE A 162 -8.82 -0.01 3.19
CA PHE A 162 -8.25 -0.75 4.32
C PHE A 162 -8.59 -0.09 5.65
N ALA A 163 -8.45 1.24 5.74
CA ALA A 163 -8.81 1.98 6.96
C ALA A 163 -10.28 1.79 7.33
N LEU A 164 -11.19 1.89 6.35
CA LEU A 164 -12.62 1.76 6.55
C LEU A 164 -13.03 0.32 6.86
N HIS A 165 -12.39 -0.67 6.25
CA HIS A 165 -12.65 -2.08 6.52
C HIS A 165 -12.35 -2.45 7.97
N TYR A 166 -11.16 -2.08 8.47
CA TYR A 166 -10.81 -2.33 9.86
C TYR A 166 -11.56 -1.42 10.85
N ALA A 167 -12.24 -0.38 10.36
CA ALA A 167 -13.23 0.36 11.12
C ALA A 167 -14.61 -0.31 11.15
N GLY A 168 -14.83 -1.40 10.41
CA GLY A 168 -16.15 -2.02 10.22
C GLY A 168 -17.13 -1.15 9.42
N LEU A 169 -16.61 -0.29 8.53
CA LEU A 169 -17.39 0.69 7.76
C LEU A 169 -17.41 0.40 6.26
N LEU A 170 -16.72 -0.65 5.82
CA LEU A 170 -16.62 -1.05 4.41
C LEU A 170 -16.29 -2.54 4.28
N ASP A 171 -17.09 -3.29 3.52
CA ASP A 171 -16.86 -4.73 3.37
C ASP A 171 -16.00 -5.09 2.15
N ALA A 172 -16.01 -4.23 1.12
CA ALA A 172 -15.26 -4.44 -0.12
C ALA A 172 -14.49 -3.17 -0.52
N PRO A 173 -13.25 -3.30 -1.02
CA PRO A 173 -12.49 -2.14 -1.48
C PRO A 173 -13.22 -1.35 -2.58
N LEU A 174 -13.08 -0.02 -2.54
CA LEU A 174 -13.66 0.87 -3.52
C LEU A 174 -12.55 1.63 -4.26
N PRO A 175 -12.65 1.82 -5.59
CA PRO A 175 -11.81 2.76 -6.32
C PRO A 175 -12.16 4.21 -5.95
N SER A 176 -11.26 5.15 -6.28
CA SER A 176 -11.46 6.58 -5.97
C SER A 176 -12.77 7.12 -6.56
N ASN A 177 -13.14 6.75 -7.78
CA ASN A 177 -14.38 7.22 -8.40
C ASN A 177 -15.63 6.82 -7.60
N ASP A 178 -15.66 5.63 -7.02
CA ASP A 178 -16.79 5.14 -6.22
C ASP A 178 -16.84 5.82 -4.85
N PHE A 179 -15.67 6.13 -4.28
CA PHE A 179 -15.62 6.90 -3.03
C PHE A 179 -16.31 8.26 -3.12
N ARG A 180 -16.41 8.88 -4.32
CA ARG A 180 -17.16 10.14 -4.52
C ARG A 180 -18.65 10.02 -4.18
N ARG A 181 -19.18 8.79 -4.19
CA ARG A 181 -20.59 8.47 -3.90
C ARG A 181 -20.77 7.72 -2.58
N TYR A 182 -19.70 7.34 -1.91
CA TYR A 182 -19.73 6.61 -0.64
C TYR A 182 -20.30 7.47 0.50
N GLY A 183 -21.07 6.84 1.40
CA GLY A 183 -21.58 7.50 2.61
C GLY A 183 -22.39 8.78 2.35
N LYS A 184 -22.23 9.80 3.19
CA LYS A 184 -22.89 11.12 3.04
C LYS A 184 -21.93 12.17 2.48
N ARG A 185 -22.49 13.21 1.86
CA ARG A 185 -21.72 14.38 1.37
C ARG A 185 -21.24 15.25 2.54
N GLY A 186 -20.09 15.86 2.37
CA GLY A 186 -19.50 16.79 3.33
C GLY A 186 -18.51 16.14 4.29
N ARG A 187 -17.98 16.96 5.20
CA ARG A 187 -16.99 16.55 6.20
C ARG A 187 -17.67 15.77 7.32
N GLY A 188 -17.10 14.62 7.67
CA GLY A 188 -17.50 13.86 8.85
C GLY A 188 -16.78 14.35 10.11
N ARG A 189 -17.25 13.89 11.27
CA ARG A 189 -16.66 14.29 12.56
C ARG A 189 -15.31 13.60 12.77
N TRP A 190 -15.23 12.31 12.50
CA TRP A 190 -14.04 11.49 12.69
C TRP A 190 -13.34 11.15 11.40
N ILE A 191 -14.10 10.85 10.34
CA ILE A 191 -13.56 10.46 9.03
C ILE A 191 -14.10 11.40 7.98
N THR A 192 -13.21 12.01 7.19
CA THR A 192 -13.59 12.65 5.93
C THR A 192 -12.73 12.08 4.81
N ILE A 193 -13.36 11.45 3.84
CA ILE A 193 -12.76 10.96 2.61
C ILE A 193 -12.86 12.08 1.59
N TYR A 194 -11.74 12.44 0.99
CA TYR A 194 -11.69 13.39 -0.12
C TYR A 194 -11.36 12.60 -1.36
N SER A 195 -12.29 12.55 -2.31
CA SER A 195 -12.11 11.76 -3.52
C SER A 195 -12.36 12.55 -4.79
N ARG A 196 -11.59 12.26 -5.83
CA ARG A 196 -11.78 12.76 -7.20
C ARG A 196 -11.37 11.67 -8.19
N ASP A 197 -11.47 11.98 -9.47
CA ASP A 197 -10.97 11.06 -10.48
C ASP A 197 -9.45 10.85 -10.35
N GLY A 198 -9.02 9.60 -10.30
CA GLY A 198 -7.61 9.20 -10.14
C GLY A 198 -6.97 9.38 -8.75
N HIS A 199 -7.65 9.94 -7.74
CA HIS A 199 -7.05 10.05 -6.40
C HIS A 199 -8.07 10.14 -5.26
N THR A 200 -7.74 9.52 -4.12
CA THR A 200 -8.49 9.65 -2.87
C THR A 200 -7.56 9.62 -1.66
N PHE A 201 -7.93 10.33 -0.60
CA PHE A 201 -7.24 10.32 0.69
C PHE A 201 -8.28 10.50 1.81
N ALA A 202 -7.89 10.28 3.06
CA ALA A 202 -8.80 10.44 4.19
C ALA A 202 -8.17 11.29 5.31
N LEU A 203 -8.98 12.11 5.96
CA LEU A 203 -8.70 12.63 7.30
C LEU A 203 -9.36 11.72 8.31
N ILE A 204 -8.58 11.13 9.23
CA ILE A 204 -9.05 10.24 10.30
C ILE A 204 -8.58 10.83 11.63
N ALA A 205 -9.53 11.25 12.46
CA ALA A 205 -9.29 11.95 13.73
C ALA A 205 -8.28 13.12 13.60
N GLY A 206 -8.35 13.83 12.47
CA GLY A 206 -7.50 14.99 12.19
C GLY A 206 -6.14 14.70 11.56
N LEU A 207 -5.75 13.43 11.36
CA LEU A 207 -4.55 13.07 10.60
C LEU A 207 -4.91 12.68 9.17
N ARG A 208 -4.06 13.07 8.21
CA ARG A 208 -4.22 12.70 6.81
C ARG A 208 -3.57 11.34 6.55
N LEU A 209 -4.37 10.39 6.07
CA LEU A 209 -3.92 9.17 5.40
C LEU A 209 -3.89 9.45 3.89
N ASP A 210 -2.69 9.47 3.31
CA ASP A 210 -2.48 9.69 1.89
C ASP A 210 -1.35 8.78 1.39
N THR A 211 -1.30 8.55 0.09
CA THR A 211 -0.22 7.82 -0.58
C THR A 211 0.71 8.70 -1.42
N THR A 212 0.38 9.98 -1.53
CA THR A 212 1.21 11.00 -2.16
C THR A 212 2.07 11.69 -1.12
N ASP A 213 3.36 11.80 -1.36
CA ASP A 213 4.20 12.74 -0.61
C ASP A 213 4.08 14.13 -1.23
N MET A 214 3.56 15.08 -0.46
CA MET A 214 3.39 16.47 -0.90
C MET A 214 4.69 17.28 -0.92
N ARG A 215 5.78 16.76 -0.34
CA ARG A 215 7.10 17.41 -0.36
C ARG A 215 7.90 17.03 -1.59
N ASP A 216 7.87 15.75 -1.94
CA ASP A 216 8.72 15.18 -3.00
C ASP A 216 7.93 14.73 -4.24
N GLY A 217 6.59 14.90 -4.25
CA GLY A 217 5.72 14.70 -5.42
C GLY A 217 5.52 13.24 -5.85
N GLY A 218 5.85 12.27 -4.99
CA GLY A 218 5.91 10.85 -5.34
C GLY A 218 4.80 9.99 -4.71
N ALA A 219 4.55 8.83 -5.33
CA ALA A 219 3.70 7.78 -4.78
C ALA A 219 4.51 6.90 -3.80
N VAL A 220 4.55 7.30 -2.53
CA VAL A 220 5.39 6.67 -1.48
C VAL A 220 4.69 5.52 -0.74
N GLY A 221 3.39 5.36 -1.00
CA GLY A 221 2.53 4.40 -0.32
C GLY A 221 1.88 5.00 0.93
N PRO A 222 1.09 4.22 1.67
CA PRO A 222 0.23 4.77 2.73
C PRO A 222 1.05 5.37 3.87
N ARG A 223 0.89 6.66 4.14
CA ARG A 223 1.54 7.37 5.24
C ARG A 223 0.56 8.26 5.98
N TRP A 224 0.90 8.52 7.24
CA TRP A 224 0.25 9.53 8.05
C TRP A 224 0.95 10.87 7.92
N TYR A 225 0.16 11.93 7.83
CA TYR A 225 0.62 13.30 7.84
C TYR A 225 -0.18 14.12 8.85
N ALA A 226 0.50 15.02 9.55
CA ALA A 226 -0.13 15.95 10.49
C ALA A 226 -0.67 17.21 9.77
N ASP A 227 -0.04 17.54 8.65
CA ASP A 227 -0.40 18.60 7.73
C ASP A 227 -1.62 18.24 6.86
N GLY A 228 -2.47 19.24 6.64
CA GLY A 228 -3.56 19.16 5.67
C GLY A 228 -3.04 19.20 4.23
N ARG A 229 -3.96 19.14 3.28
CA ARG A 229 -3.69 19.42 1.85
C ARG A 229 -4.79 20.30 1.29
N ASP A 230 -4.50 20.92 0.16
CA ASP A 230 -5.55 21.50 -0.66
C ASP A 230 -6.55 20.41 -1.09
N THR A 231 -7.83 20.73 -0.88
CA THR A 231 -8.97 19.88 -1.15
C THR A 231 -9.80 20.39 -2.32
N HIS A 232 -9.35 21.45 -3.00
CA HIS A 232 -10.02 21.94 -4.20
C HIS A 232 -10.16 20.85 -5.26
N GLY A 233 -11.37 20.68 -5.80
CA GLY A 233 -11.70 19.65 -6.77
C GLY A 233 -11.89 18.23 -6.19
N PHE A 234 -11.87 18.07 -4.87
CA PHE A 234 -12.23 16.81 -4.21
C PHE A 234 -13.67 16.86 -3.69
N ASP A 235 -14.40 15.76 -3.89
CA ASP A 235 -15.67 15.51 -3.24
C ASP A 235 -15.42 15.01 -1.81
N ALA A 236 -15.79 15.82 -0.82
CA ALA A 236 -15.76 15.41 0.59
C ALA A 236 -16.94 14.48 0.90
N ARG A 237 -16.62 13.31 1.46
CA ARG A 237 -17.55 12.25 1.84
C ARG A 237 -17.22 11.73 3.24
N HIS A 238 -18.20 11.16 3.94
CA HIS A 238 -17.96 10.50 5.22
C HIS A 238 -18.88 9.29 5.42
N PRO A 239 -18.43 8.25 6.16
CA PRO A 239 -19.31 7.16 6.58
C PRO A 239 -20.50 7.72 7.38
N ALA A 240 -21.72 7.25 7.11
CA ALA A 240 -22.89 7.80 7.79
C ALA A 240 -22.83 7.53 9.31
N GLY A 241 -23.01 8.58 10.11
CA GLY A 241 -22.93 8.47 11.57
C GLY A 241 -21.53 8.67 12.17
N TRP A 242 -20.54 9.05 11.35
CA TRP A 242 -19.14 9.21 11.74
C TRP A 242 -18.53 10.56 11.36
#